data_AF-A0A1H5G730-F1
#
_entry.id   AF-A0A1H5G730-F1
#
_cell.length_a   1.000
_cell.length_b   1.000
_cell.length_c   1.000
_cell.angle_alpha   90.00
_cell.angle_beta   90.00
_cell.angle_gamma   90.00
#
_symmetry.space_group_name_H-M   'P 1'
#
loop_
_entity.id
_entity.type
_entity.pdbx_description
1 polymer ?
#
loop_
_entity_poly.entity_id
_entity_poly.type
_entity_poly.pdbx_seq_one_letter_code
_entity_poly.pdbx_strand_id
1 'polypeptide(L)'
;MSRRRRETDQGATEGPDRCTVTVCRGCCCGTEKLPGVDHAAQLGLLREALAGTGRVRVTGCLDACEHADVIVVQPSPAGRAAGGRPVWLGLVNDIDAAADIAAWVAAGGPGLADPPGVLDLYEFSPSRRVRQGMEG
;
A
#
# COMPACT_ATOMS: atom_id res chain seq x y z
N MET A 1 -48.47 7.77 -13.66
CA MET A 1 -48.19 8.10 -12.25
C MET A 1 -46.89 7.40 -11.85
N SER A 2 -45.76 7.75 -12.45
CA SER A 2 -44.78 8.73 -11.96
C SER A 2 -43.55 8.01 -11.38
N ARG A 3 -42.59 7.79 -12.29
CA ARG A 3 -41.20 7.46 -11.99
C ARG A 3 -40.65 8.50 -11.01
N ARG A 4 -40.01 8.07 -9.93
CA ARG A 4 -39.08 8.93 -9.20
C ARG A 4 -37.72 8.24 -9.17
N ARG A 5 -36.98 8.46 -10.27
CA ARG A 5 -35.53 8.28 -10.36
C ARG A 5 -34.92 9.15 -9.25
N ARG A 6 -34.22 8.54 -8.29
CA ARG A 6 -33.26 9.29 -7.48
C ARG A 6 -31.93 9.20 -8.22
N GLU A 7 -31.61 10.30 -8.88
CA GLU A 7 -30.28 10.62 -9.37
C GLU A 7 -29.38 11.01 -8.18
N THR A 8 -28.07 10.85 -8.40
CA THR A 8 -26.90 11.34 -7.63
C THR A 8 -26.58 10.68 -6.29
N ASP A 9 -25.57 9.80 -6.30
CA ASP A 9 -24.23 10.17 -5.81
C ASP A 9 -23.15 9.38 -6.58
N GLN A 10 -22.42 10.05 -7.45
CA GLN A 10 -21.27 9.50 -8.17
C GLN A 10 -20.05 9.63 -7.26
N GLY A 11 -19.91 8.70 -6.30
CA GLY A 11 -18.67 8.50 -5.58
C GLY A 11 -17.56 8.11 -6.56
N ALA A 12 -16.44 8.82 -6.48
CA ALA A 12 -15.22 8.53 -7.23
C ALA A 12 -14.95 7.02 -7.28
N THR A 13 -14.69 6.49 -8.47
CA THR A 13 -14.51 5.06 -8.71
C THR A 13 -13.42 4.46 -7.82
N GLU A 14 -13.79 3.91 -6.65
CA GLU A 14 -13.05 2.85 -5.97
C GLU A 14 -13.15 1.56 -6.80
N GLY A 15 -12.64 1.62 -8.03
CA GLY A 15 -12.63 0.48 -8.93
C GLY A 15 -11.61 -0.58 -8.49
N PRO A 16 -11.86 -1.87 -8.78
CA PRO A 16 -10.91 -2.97 -8.56
C PRO A 16 -9.61 -2.82 -9.37
N ASP A 17 -9.52 -1.82 -10.25
CA ASP A 17 -8.42 -1.58 -11.18
C ASP A 17 -7.21 -0.85 -10.60
N ARG A 18 -7.21 -0.60 -9.28
CA ARG A 18 -6.15 0.17 -8.60
C ARG A 18 -5.20 -0.74 -7.84
N CYS A 19 -3.99 -0.26 -7.57
CA CYS A 19 -3.08 -0.92 -6.63
C CYS A 19 -3.67 -0.88 -5.22
N THR A 20 -3.36 -1.90 -4.42
CA THR A 20 -3.68 -1.91 -2.98
C THR A 20 -2.39 -1.80 -2.20
N VAL A 21 -2.27 -0.79 -1.35
CA VAL A 21 -1.15 -0.57 -0.43
C VAL A 21 -1.58 -1.05 0.95
N THR A 22 -1.04 -2.19 1.38
CA THR A 22 -1.34 -2.79 2.69
C THR A 22 -0.29 -2.37 3.71
N VAL A 23 -0.71 -1.78 4.83
CA VAL A 23 0.15 -1.29 5.91
C VAL A 23 -0.01 -2.17 7.14
N CYS A 24 1.09 -2.72 7.63
CA CYS A 24 1.15 -3.47 8.88
C CYS A 24 1.08 -2.52 10.08
N ARG A 25 0.13 -2.73 10.98
CA ARG A 25 0.00 -2.03 12.27
C ARG A 25 -0.24 -3.01 13.41
N GLY A 26 0.47 -4.14 13.34
CA GLY A 26 0.37 -5.26 14.28
C GLY A 26 1.31 -5.13 15.47
N CYS A 27 1.72 -6.26 16.03
CA CYS A 27 2.49 -6.31 17.27
C CYS A 27 3.82 -5.56 17.26
N CYS A 28 4.41 -5.27 16.09
CA CYS A 28 5.71 -4.62 15.96
C CYS A 28 5.74 -3.38 15.05
N CYS A 29 4.79 -3.23 14.13
CA CYS A 29 4.77 -2.12 13.19
C CYS A 29 3.85 -1.02 13.75
N GLY A 30 4.27 0.24 13.70
CA GLY A 30 3.54 1.32 14.34
C GLY A 30 3.71 1.41 15.87
N THR A 31 4.80 0.90 16.43
CA THR A 31 5.07 0.89 17.88
C THR A 31 6.46 1.46 18.21
N GLU A 32 6.75 1.66 19.50
CA GLU A 32 8.05 2.10 20.06
C GLU A 32 9.29 1.30 19.57
N LYS A 33 9.10 0.18 18.86
CA LYS A 33 10.18 -0.52 18.16
C LYS A 33 10.97 0.41 17.21
N LEU A 34 10.31 1.43 16.66
CA LEU A 34 10.94 2.50 15.90
C LEU A 34 10.75 3.83 16.64
N PRO A 35 11.64 4.16 17.59
CA PRO A 35 11.49 5.35 18.43
C PRO A 35 11.62 6.62 17.59
N GLY A 36 10.84 7.65 17.93
CA GLY A 36 10.88 8.95 17.28
C GLY A 36 10.07 9.06 15.98
N VAL A 37 9.38 8.00 15.57
CA VAL A 37 8.53 7.98 14.38
C VAL A 37 7.07 8.22 14.78
N ASP A 38 6.42 9.22 14.19
CA ASP A 38 4.97 9.39 14.30
C ASP A 38 4.25 8.51 13.27
N HIS A 39 4.01 7.27 13.65
CA HIS A 39 3.38 6.26 12.79
C HIS A 39 1.93 6.60 12.40
N ALA A 40 1.24 7.40 13.22
CA ALA A 40 -0.12 7.82 12.95
C ALA A 40 -0.13 8.92 11.87
N ALA A 41 0.76 9.92 11.99
CA ALA A 41 0.96 10.94 10.98
C ALA A 41 1.41 10.32 9.65
N GLN A 42 2.38 9.41 9.67
CA GLN A 42 2.86 8.69 8.48
C GLN A 42 1.71 7.96 7.76
N LEU A 43 0.85 7.25 8.51
CA LEU A 43 -0.31 6.57 7.92
C LEU A 43 -1.34 7.56 7.36
N GLY A 44 -1.53 8.71 8.02
CA GLY A 44 -2.38 9.80 7.54
C GLY A 44 -1.90 10.32 6.19
N LEU A 45 -0.62 10.69 6.10
CA LEU A 45 0.01 11.20 4.88
C LEU A 45 -0.03 10.19 3.74
N LEU A 46 0.20 8.90 4.02
CA LEU A 46 0.08 7.85 3.01
C LEU A 46 -1.35 7.74 2.47
N ARG A 47 -2.38 7.83 3.34
CA ARG A 47 -3.78 7.83 2.92
C ARG A 47 -4.14 9.04 2.08
N GLU A 48 -3.66 10.21 2.47
CA GLU A 48 -3.87 11.46 1.74
C GLU A 48 -3.20 11.40 0.36
N ALA A 49 -1.94 10.97 0.29
CA ALA A 49 -1.18 10.88 -0.95
C ALA A 49 -1.75 9.85 -1.94
N LEU A 50 -2.36 8.77 -1.44
CA LEU A 50 -2.98 7.73 -2.26
C LEU A 50 -4.46 7.98 -2.56
N ALA A 51 -5.05 9.07 -2.06
CA ALA A 51 -6.45 9.38 -2.25
C ALA A 51 -6.78 9.49 -3.75
N GLY A 52 -7.68 8.64 -4.24
CA GLY A 52 -8.10 8.64 -5.64
C GLY A 52 -7.14 7.96 -6.62
N THR A 53 -5.95 7.52 -6.21
CA THR A 53 -4.99 6.79 -7.05
C THR A 53 -4.86 5.31 -6.66
N GLY A 54 -4.83 5.01 -5.36
CA GLY A 54 -4.71 3.67 -4.81
C GLY A 54 -5.68 3.39 -3.66
N ARG A 55 -5.71 2.15 -3.20
CA ARG A 55 -6.44 1.75 -1.98
C ARG A 55 -5.45 1.53 -0.85
N VAL A 56 -5.69 2.14 0.32
CA VAL A 56 -4.93 1.83 1.54
C VAL A 56 -5.70 0.83 2.39
N ARG A 57 -5.06 -0.30 2.71
CA ARG A 57 -5.57 -1.30 3.66
C ARG A 57 -4.67 -1.32 4.88
N VAL A 58 -5.25 -1.24 6.08
CA VAL A 58 -4.49 -1.49 7.31
C VAL A 58 -4.76 -2.92 7.77
N THR A 59 -3.71 -3.64 8.13
CA THR A 59 -3.78 -4.98 8.70
C THR A 59 -3.10 -5.02 10.06
N GLY A 60 -3.37 -6.08 10.82
CA GLY A 60 -2.65 -6.39 12.05
C GLY A 60 -1.20 -6.77 11.73
N CYS A 61 -0.84 -8.04 11.89
CA CYS A 61 0.50 -8.53 11.60
C CYS A 61 0.60 -9.08 10.16
N LEU A 62 1.74 -8.84 9.49
CA LEU A 62 2.11 -9.49 8.23
C LEU A 62 3.17 -10.59 8.41
N ASP A 63 3.46 -10.96 9.66
CA ASP A 63 4.45 -11.99 10.04
C ASP A 63 5.87 -11.76 9.49
N ALA A 64 6.21 -10.51 9.17
CA ALA A 64 7.54 -10.03 8.77
C ALA A 64 8.10 -9.06 9.82
N CYS A 65 7.98 -9.43 11.10
CA CYS A 65 8.22 -8.55 12.23
C CYS A 65 9.65 -8.01 12.30
N GLU A 66 10.62 -8.75 11.78
CA GLU A 66 12.03 -8.40 11.69
C GLU A 66 12.30 -7.14 10.86
N HIS A 67 11.40 -6.80 9.93
CA HIS A 67 11.56 -5.66 9.04
C HIS A 67 10.99 -4.34 9.58
N ALA A 68 10.04 -4.38 10.52
CA ALA A 68 9.33 -3.22 11.09
C ALA A 68 8.68 -2.29 10.03
N ASP A 69 7.66 -1.51 10.43
CA ASP A 69 6.88 -0.61 9.55
C ASP A 69 6.66 -1.14 8.11
N VAL A 70 6.18 -2.38 8.02
CA VAL A 70 6.04 -3.08 6.75
C VAL A 70 4.86 -2.52 5.96
N ILE A 71 5.12 -2.20 4.68
CA ILE A 71 4.13 -1.83 3.67
C ILE A 71 4.26 -2.79 2.49
N VAL A 72 3.13 -3.23 1.95
CA VAL A 72 3.11 -4.05 0.72
C VAL A 72 2.31 -3.35 -0.35
N VAL A 73 2.95 -3.11 -1.50
CA VAL A 73 2.28 -2.58 -2.69
C VAL A 73 1.85 -3.76 -3.55
N GLN A 74 0.55 -4.06 -3.54
CA GLN A 74 -0.05 -5.08 -4.38
C GLN A 74 -0.36 -4.48 -5.76
N PRO A 75 0.00 -5.16 -6.86
CA PRO A 75 -0.27 -4.68 -8.21
C PRO A 75 -1.76 -4.51 -8.47
N SER A 76 -2.10 -3.60 -9.38
CA SER A 76 -3.42 -3.52 -10.00
C SER A 76 -3.73 -4.78 -10.83
N PRO A 77 -4.98 -5.04 -11.26
CA PRO A 77 -5.29 -6.11 -12.20
C PRO A 77 -4.44 -6.04 -13.48
N ALA A 78 -4.27 -4.85 -14.05
CA ALA A 78 -3.40 -4.64 -15.21
C ALA A 78 -1.93 -4.95 -14.89
N GLY A 79 -1.42 -4.51 -13.73
CA GLY A 79 -0.07 -4.86 -13.27
C GLY A 79 0.12 -6.35 -13.08
N ARG A 80 -0.87 -7.06 -12.50
CA ARG A 80 -0.84 -8.53 -12.39
C ARG A 80 -0.78 -9.20 -13.76
N ALA A 81 -1.60 -8.74 -14.71
CA ALA A 81 -1.62 -9.26 -16.08
C ALA A 81 -0.28 -9.03 -16.80
N ALA A 82 0.40 -7.92 -16.53
CA ALA A 82 1.75 -7.64 -17.00
C ALA A 82 2.86 -8.42 -16.26
N GLY A 83 2.51 -9.31 -15.32
CA GLY A 83 3.46 -10.13 -14.57
C GLY A 83 3.91 -9.51 -13.24
N GLY A 84 3.39 -8.33 -12.88
CA GLY A 84 3.63 -7.68 -11.60
C GLY A 84 3.34 -8.58 -10.41
N ARG A 85 4.15 -8.45 -9.36
CA ARG A 85 4.02 -9.16 -8.09
C ARG A 85 4.01 -8.16 -6.94
N PRO A 86 3.46 -8.53 -5.77
CA PRO A 86 3.51 -7.67 -4.61
C PRO A 86 4.96 -7.32 -4.24
N VAL A 87 5.21 -6.03 -4.00
CA VAL A 87 6.52 -5.54 -3.54
C VAL A 87 6.42 -5.20 -2.06
N TRP A 88 7.40 -5.69 -1.29
CA TRP A 88 7.44 -5.63 0.17
C TRP A 88 8.48 -4.63 0.61
N LEU A 89 8.04 -3.64 1.36
CA LEU A 89 8.85 -2.53 1.86
C LEU A 89 8.89 -2.61 3.38
N GLY A 90 10.08 -2.60 3.97
CA GLY A 90 10.31 -2.62 5.41
C GLY A 90 11.02 -1.34 5.86
N LEU A 91 11.01 -1.07 7.16
CA LEU A 91 11.60 0.14 7.74
C LEU A 91 11.09 1.43 7.08
N VAL A 92 9.83 1.45 6.61
CA VAL A 92 9.24 2.63 5.98
C VAL A 92 8.88 3.62 7.08
N ASN A 93 9.88 4.30 7.60
CA ASN A 93 9.81 5.25 8.71
C ASN A 93 10.08 6.70 8.29
N ASP A 94 10.41 6.91 7.01
CA ASP A 94 10.56 8.21 6.40
C ASP A 94 9.20 8.74 5.92
N ILE A 95 8.96 10.03 6.14
CA ILE A 95 7.77 10.72 5.68
C ILE A 95 7.72 10.84 4.15
N ASP A 96 8.89 10.96 3.51
CA ASP A 96 9.02 11.14 2.06
C ASP A 96 8.68 9.84 1.30
N ALA A 97 8.86 8.68 1.95
CA ALA A 97 8.52 7.38 1.36
C ALA A 97 7.02 7.27 1.00
N ALA A 98 6.14 7.98 1.70
CA ALA A 98 4.72 8.02 1.36
C ALA A 98 4.47 8.69 -0.01
N ALA A 99 5.23 9.76 -0.33
CA ALA A 99 5.14 10.45 -1.60
C ALA A 99 5.70 9.59 -2.74
N ASP A 100 6.82 8.88 -2.52
CA ASP A 100 7.41 7.97 -3.51
C ASP A 100 6.50 6.78 -3.83
N ILE A 101 5.89 6.17 -2.80
CA ILE A 101 4.90 5.10 -2.99
C ILE A 101 3.69 5.62 -3.77
N ALA A 102 3.20 6.82 -3.45
CA ALA A 102 2.06 7.42 -4.13
C ALA A 102 2.37 7.74 -5.60
N ALA A 103 3.55 8.30 -5.89
CA ALA A 103 4.01 8.57 -7.25
C ALA A 103 4.11 7.28 -8.08
N TRP A 104 4.65 6.21 -7.47
CA TRP A 104 4.74 4.91 -8.13
C TRP A 104 3.37 4.29 -8.40
N VAL A 105 2.46 4.31 -7.41
CA VAL A 105 1.08 3.82 -7.56
C VAL A 105 0.33 4.62 -8.63
N ALA A 106 0.51 5.94 -8.69
CA ALA A 106 -0.08 6.79 -9.71
C ALA A 106 0.46 6.49 -11.13
N ALA A 107 1.72 6.09 -11.24
CA ALA A 107 2.32 5.62 -12.50
C ALA A 107 1.86 4.21 -12.91
N GLY A 108 1.09 3.51 -12.07
CA GLY A 108 0.54 2.18 -12.34
C GLY A 108 1.04 1.08 -11.42
N GLY A 109 2.09 1.36 -10.63
CA GLY A 109 2.64 0.46 -9.62
C GLY A 109 3.32 -0.79 -10.19
N PRO A 110 3.47 -1.86 -9.37
CA PRO A 110 4.23 -3.04 -9.74
C PRO A 110 3.77 -3.69 -11.05
N GLY A 111 4.72 -3.90 -11.96
CA GLY A 111 4.50 -4.51 -13.27
C GLY A 111 4.09 -3.54 -14.38
N LEU A 112 3.73 -2.30 -14.07
CA LEU A 112 3.40 -1.26 -15.07
C LEU A 112 4.38 -0.08 -15.04
N ALA A 113 4.98 0.20 -13.89
CA ALA A 113 6.01 1.23 -13.72
C ALA A 113 7.15 0.70 -12.85
N ASP A 114 8.37 1.14 -13.16
CA ASP A 114 9.53 0.88 -12.31
C ASP A 114 9.39 1.66 -10.99
N PRO A 115 9.73 1.04 -9.84
CA PRO A 115 9.73 1.77 -8.58
C PRO A 115 10.80 2.89 -8.60
N PRO A 116 10.55 4.04 -7.96
CA PRO A 116 11.60 5.01 -7.68
C PRO A 116 12.77 4.32 -6.97
N GLY A 117 14.02 4.58 -7.41
CA GLY A 117 15.20 3.86 -6.88
C GLY A 117 15.45 4.03 -5.38
N VAL A 118 14.85 5.03 -4.74
CA VAL A 118 14.85 5.15 -3.27
C VAL A 118 14.08 4.00 -2.59
N LEU A 119 13.07 3.43 -3.27
CA LEU A 119 12.30 2.30 -2.74
C LEU A 119 13.14 1.02 -2.63
N ASP A 120 14.22 0.89 -3.40
CA ASP A 120 15.16 -0.24 -3.32
C ASP A 120 15.81 -0.31 -1.92
N LEU A 121 15.91 0.81 -1.19
CA LEU A 121 16.43 0.85 0.18
C LEU A 121 15.49 0.19 1.19
N TYR A 122 14.20 0.16 0.89
CA TYR A 122 13.16 -0.44 1.74
C TYR A 122 12.79 -1.85 1.30
N GLU A 123 13.09 -2.23 0.05
CA GLU A 123 12.66 -3.51 -0.49
C GLU A 123 13.29 -4.70 0.23
N PHE A 124 12.46 -5.68 0.57
CA PHE A 124 12.92 -6.96 1.06
C PHE A 124 12.12 -8.12 0.47
N SER A 125 12.72 -9.31 0.51
CA SER A 125 12.06 -10.54 0.09
C SER A 125 11.59 -11.33 1.32
N PRO A 126 10.29 -11.33 1.66
CA PRO A 126 9.79 -12.14 2.76
C PRO A 126 9.88 -13.63 2.45
N SER A 127 9.80 -14.46 3.49
CA SER A 127 9.73 -15.92 3.35
C SER A 127 8.52 -16.37 2.51
N ARG A 128 8.62 -17.54 1.87
CA ARG A 128 7.50 -18.11 1.09
C ARG A 128 6.21 -18.23 1.91
N ARG A 129 6.33 -18.62 3.18
CA ARG A 129 5.18 -18.75 4.10
C ARG A 129 4.44 -17.41 4.26
N VAL A 130 5.20 -16.33 4.49
CA VAL A 130 4.65 -14.98 4.63
C VAL A 130 3.96 -14.53 3.34
N ARG A 131 4.56 -14.78 2.18
CA ARG A 131 3.95 -14.45 0.87
C ARG A 131 2.58 -15.12 0.69
N GLN A 132 2.50 -16.43 0.98
CA GLN A 132 1.27 -17.20 0.84
C GLN A 132 0.15 -16.72 1.78
N GLY A 133 0.50 -16.26 2.99
CA GLY A 133 -0.48 -15.73 3.95
C GLY A 133 -1.14 -14.41 3.52
N MET A 134 -0.55 -13.69 2.56
CA MET A 134 -1.10 -12.45 2.02
C MET A 134 -1.97 -12.66 0.76
N GLU A 135 -1.83 -13.80 0.08
CA GLU A 135 -2.57 -14.13 -1.14
C GLU A 135 -4.00 -14.65 -0.86
N GLY A 136 -4.34 -14.90 0.42
CA GLY A 136 -5.69 -15.26 0.90
C GLY A 136 -6.50 -14.07 1.40
#